data_AF-A0A517Y7M5-F1
#
_entry.id   AF-A0A517Y7M5-F1
#
_cell.length_a   1.000
_cell.length_b   1.000
_cell.length_c   1.000
_cell.angle_alpha   90.00
_cell.angle_beta   90.00
_cell.angle_gamma   90.00
#
_symmetry.space_group_name_H-M   'P 1'
#
loop_
_entity.id
_entity.type
_entity.pdbx_description
1 polymer ?
#
loop_
_entity_poly.entity_id
_entity_poly.type
_entity_poly.pdbx_seq_one_letter_code
_entity_poly.pdbx_strand_id
1 'polypeptide(L)'
;MFRIGRIFDVSTAAEKRRLEDVQRIFRHEFPTVPEYASRIPELINSVEKGFKFIVLTAEKGRDEVLGFALLHYYPDLQYGYLDFIASDSEERSSGIGGALYEAVREYLDRKSAKGLLMEVPSDDPALVADPAMLPVNRQRLKFYEQYGALPIVGTKYETLAPGSEPYDPPYLLYDPLGSERQLSQGDARRVVKAILVRKYRWEAAHPYVKSVIDSFATDPVQLRSPKYLPRVTAARPGHGRLRPLKVVIAEHHEIHHVRERGYVEKPARVDAILKGLAALAIERRAPRHVDEKPIRAVHDGDFVSYLAEACKKLDPKETVYPYIFPIRRPDRKPRDRAVRCGYYCIDTFTPLSQAAYTAARAAVDCAVMGADLVLDGEHLVYSLCRPPGHHAERRVYGGFCYFSNAAIAAHRLSMKGKVALLDIDYHHGNGSQDIFYTRDDVLTISVHGHPNHSYPYFSGFADERGEGAGLNFNINYPLPEGVDDAQYLKVLATAIARIRAFRPMYLVVSLGFDIMRGDPTGSFIVTAKGMQRIGEELAKIDLPTLVVQEGGYSIRNLVRGSQGFFSGLCQGWFD
;
A
#
# COMPACT_ATOMS: atom_id res chain seq x y z
N MET A 1 -19.19 -9.64 -14.26
CA MET A 1 -18.98 -8.86 -13.02
C MET A 1 -17.69 -8.10 -13.20
N PHE A 2 -17.72 -6.78 -13.09
CA PHE A 2 -16.53 -5.92 -13.22
C PHE A 2 -16.00 -5.53 -11.83
N ARG A 3 -14.76 -5.05 -11.77
CA ARG A 3 -14.05 -4.65 -10.55
C ARG A 3 -13.50 -3.24 -10.71
N ILE A 4 -13.27 -2.51 -9.61
CA ILE A 4 -12.55 -1.24 -9.70
C ILE A 4 -11.06 -1.49 -9.47
N GLY A 5 -10.23 -1.03 -10.40
CA GLY A 5 -8.79 -0.98 -10.31
C GLY A 5 -8.28 0.45 -10.36
N ARG A 6 -6.95 0.58 -10.27
CA ARG A 6 -6.22 1.84 -10.46
C ARG A 6 -4.99 1.58 -11.32
N ILE A 7 -4.66 2.50 -12.21
CA ILE A 7 -3.38 2.50 -12.92
C ILE A 7 -2.42 3.36 -12.08
N PHE A 8 -1.32 2.73 -11.63
CA PHE A 8 -0.32 3.35 -10.76
C PHE A 8 0.85 3.89 -11.57
N ASP A 9 1.39 3.05 -12.45
CA ASP A 9 2.46 3.38 -13.37
C ASP A 9 2.21 2.72 -14.74
N VAL A 10 3.18 2.86 -15.66
CA VAL A 10 3.18 2.20 -16.98
C VAL A 10 4.41 1.31 -17.18
N SER A 11 4.89 0.71 -16.08
CA SER A 11 6.12 -0.08 -16.08
C SER A 11 5.92 -1.49 -16.64
N THR A 12 4.75 -2.09 -16.41
CA THR A 12 4.44 -3.47 -16.82
C THR A 12 3.65 -3.53 -18.13
N ALA A 13 3.72 -4.68 -18.83
CA ALA A 13 2.93 -4.90 -20.04
C ALA A 13 1.41 -4.90 -19.78
N ALA A 14 0.97 -5.31 -18.58
CA ALA A 14 -0.44 -5.30 -18.21
C ALA A 14 -0.95 -3.86 -17.98
N GLU A 15 -0.18 -3.03 -17.25
CA GLU A 15 -0.53 -1.62 -17.05
C GLU A 15 -0.55 -0.84 -18.38
N LYS A 16 0.38 -1.12 -19.28
CA LYS A 16 0.39 -0.50 -20.62
C LYS A 16 -0.89 -0.80 -21.40
N ARG A 17 -1.34 -2.06 -21.41
CA ARG A 17 -2.61 -2.45 -22.05
C ARG A 17 -3.82 -1.76 -21.42
N ARG A 18 -3.89 -1.74 -20.08
CA ARG A 18 -4.96 -1.04 -19.36
C ARG A 18 -4.99 0.45 -19.72
N LEU A 19 -3.83 1.10 -19.84
CA LEU A 19 -3.76 2.49 -20.26
C LEU A 19 -4.16 2.69 -21.72
N GLU A 20 -3.77 1.79 -22.63
CA GLU A 20 -4.20 1.82 -24.04
C GLU A 20 -5.73 1.76 -24.15
N ASP A 21 -6.39 0.91 -23.36
CA ASP A 21 -7.85 0.85 -23.29
C ASP A 21 -8.45 2.17 -22.75
N VAL A 22 -7.88 2.74 -21.67
CA VAL A 22 -8.32 4.06 -21.17
C VAL A 22 -8.22 5.13 -22.26
N GLN A 23 -7.11 5.17 -23.00
CA GLN A 23 -6.92 6.13 -24.09
C GLN A 23 -7.87 5.90 -25.26
N ARG A 24 -8.17 4.65 -25.59
CA ARG A 24 -9.15 4.28 -26.62
C ARG A 24 -10.56 4.77 -26.23
N ILE A 25 -11.02 4.40 -25.04
CA ILE A 25 -12.33 4.83 -24.52
C ILE A 25 -12.39 6.36 -24.45
N PHE A 26 -11.33 7.02 -24.00
CA PHE A 26 -11.29 8.48 -23.92
C PHE A 26 -11.51 9.14 -25.29
N ARG A 27 -10.77 8.70 -26.32
CA ARG A 27 -10.90 9.29 -27.68
C ARG A 27 -12.29 9.08 -28.27
N HIS A 28 -12.95 7.97 -27.94
CA HIS A 28 -14.30 7.67 -28.39
C HIS A 28 -15.36 8.53 -27.67
N GLU A 29 -15.29 8.60 -26.34
CA GLU A 29 -16.30 9.27 -25.51
C GLU A 29 -16.13 10.80 -25.45
N PHE A 30 -14.94 11.31 -25.75
CA PHE A 30 -14.60 12.74 -25.73
C PHE A 30 -13.93 13.20 -27.05
N PRO A 31 -14.66 13.15 -28.19
CA PRO A 31 -14.10 13.44 -29.51
C PRO A 31 -13.72 14.92 -29.72
N THR A 32 -14.12 15.81 -28.80
CA THR A 32 -13.79 17.24 -28.85
C THR A 32 -12.42 17.59 -28.25
N VAL A 33 -11.80 16.65 -27.51
CA VAL A 33 -10.48 16.80 -26.87
C VAL A 33 -9.62 15.52 -26.97
N PRO A 34 -9.57 14.84 -28.13
CA PRO A 34 -8.95 13.51 -28.25
C PRO A 34 -7.45 13.51 -27.93
N GLU A 35 -6.78 14.64 -28.08
CA GLU A 35 -5.37 14.83 -27.75
C GLU A 35 -5.08 14.72 -26.25
N TYR A 36 -6.08 14.93 -25.38
CA TYR A 36 -5.91 14.77 -23.94
C TYR A 36 -5.54 13.32 -23.58
N ALA A 37 -6.07 12.33 -24.31
CA ALA A 37 -5.75 10.92 -24.10
C ALA A 37 -4.23 10.67 -24.16
N SER A 38 -3.54 11.32 -25.10
CA SER A 38 -2.09 11.17 -25.28
C SER A 38 -1.28 11.75 -24.11
N ARG A 39 -1.87 12.63 -23.28
CA ARG A 39 -1.23 13.27 -22.12
C ARG A 39 -1.40 12.48 -20.82
N ILE A 40 -2.35 11.54 -20.76
CA ILE A 40 -2.62 10.71 -19.56
C ILE A 40 -1.35 10.02 -19.02
N PRO A 41 -0.50 9.36 -19.83
CA PRO A 41 0.72 8.72 -19.32
C PRO A 41 1.68 9.70 -18.63
N GLU A 42 1.80 10.92 -19.14
CA GLU A 42 2.64 11.96 -18.55
C GLU A 42 2.05 12.46 -17.23
N LEU A 43 0.72 12.56 -17.14
CA LEU A 43 0.02 13.03 -15.95
C LEU A 43 0.13 12.05 -14.78
N ILE A 44 0.02 10.74 -15.03
CA ILE A 44 0.19 9.69 -14.02
C ILE A 44 1.53 9.83 -13.29
N ASN A 45 2.58 10.20 -14.02
CA ASN A 45 3.94 10.31 -13.48
C ASN A 45 4.32 11.73 -13.02
N SER A 46 3.45 12.73 -13.15
CA SER A 46 3.83 14.13 -12.91
C SER A 46 3.68 14.52 -11.44
N VAL A 47 4.79 14.71 -10.74
CA VAL A 47 4.84 15.22 -9.35
C VAL A 47 4.84 16.77 -9.30
N GLU A 48 5.14 17.42 -10.42
CA GLU A 48 5.50 18.84 -10.48
C GLU A 48 4.32 19.82 -10.37
N LYS A 49 3.07 19.35 -10.37
CA LYS A 49 1.89 20.22 -10.60
C LYS A 49 1.10 20.56 -9.33
N GLY A 50 1.55 20.12 -8.16
CA GLY A 50 0.86 20.41 -6.89
C GLY A 50 -0.52 19.75 -6.77
N PHE A 51 -0.74 18.66 -7.50
CA PHE A 51 -1.86 17.74 -7.36
C PHE A 51 -1.37 16.33 -7.70
N LYS A 52 -2.11 15.32 -7.24
CA LYS A 52 -1.93 13.93 -7.64
C LYS A 52 -2.95 13.56 -8.71
N PHE A 53 -2.49 12.93 -9.79
CA PHE A 53 -3.33 12.47 -10.88
C PHE A 53 -3.67 10.99 -10.69
N ILE A 54 -4.96 10.67 -10.65
CA ILE A 54 -5.46 9.34 -10.30
C ILE A 54 -6.30 8.81 -11.46
N VAL A 55 -6.01 7.58 -11.89
CA VAL A 55 -6.75 6.88 -12.92
C VAL A 55 -7.41 5.65 -12.31
N LEU A 56 -8.71 5.73 -12.04
CA LEU A 56 -9.52 4.59 -11.63
C LEU A 56 -10.13 3.93 -12.86
N THR A 57 -10.19 2.61 -12.87
CA THR A 57 -10.67 1.80 -14.00
C THR A 57 -11.74 0.83 -13.54
N ALA A 58 -12.76 0.59 -14.38
CA ALA A 58 -13.68 -0.51 -14.22
C ALA A 58 -13.21 -1.66 -15.13
N GLU A 59 -12.93 -2.83 -14.57
CA GLU A 59 -12.21 -3.92 -15.23
C GLU A 59 -13.02 -5.21 -15.29
N LYS A 60 -12.91 -5.91 -16.42
CA LYS A 60 -13.42 -7.26 -16.62
C LYS A 60 -12.24 -8.21 -16.81
N GLY A 61 -12.27 -9.36 -16.14
CA GLY A 61 -11.14 -10.29 -16.20
C GLY A 61 -9.87 -9.72 -15.56
N ARG A 62 -8.71 -9.91 -16.20
CA ARG A 62 -7.40 -9.46 -15.69
C ARG A 62 -7.01 -8.06 -16.17
N ASP A 63 -7.25 -7.72 -17.44
CA ASP A 63 -6.67 -6.51 -18.06
C ASP A 63 -7.66 -5.66 -18.89
N GLU A 64 -8.90 -6.11 -19.13
CA GLU A 64 -9.86 -5.42 -20.01
C GLU A 64 -10.55 -4.27 -19.26
N VAL A 65 -10.35 -3.04 -19.72
CA VAL A 65 -10.99 -1.85 -19.13
C VAL A 65 -12.31 -1.55 -19.84
N LEU A 66 -13.38 -1.44 -19.05
CA LEU A 66 -14.74 -1.12 -19.49
C LEU A 66 -15.13 0.35 -19.23
N GLY A 67 -14.28 1.10 -18.53
CA GLY A 67 -14.54 2.49 -18.18
C GLY A 67 -13.48 3.05 -17.24
N PHE A 68 -13.44 4.37 -17.09
CA PHE A 68 -12.45 5.05 -16.27
C PHE A 68 -12.97 6.32 -15.58
N ALA A 69 -12.25 6.74 -14.55
CA ALA A 69 -12.36 8.07 -13.95
C ALA A 69 -10.96 8.68 -13.76
N LEU A 70 -10.79 9.93 -14.22
CA LEU A 70 -9.57 10.73 -14.08
C LEU A 70 -9.80 11.78 -13.00
N LEU A 71 -9.03 11.71 -11.91
CA LEU A 71 -9.21 12.54 -10.72
C LEU A 71 -7.92 13.30 -10.39
N HIS A 72 -8.05 14.61 -10.15
CA HIS A 72 -7.02 15.44 -9.54
C HIS A 72 -7.27 15.55 -8.03
N TYR A 73 -6.36 15.08 -7.20
CA TYR A 73 -6.42 15.33 -5.76
C TYR A 73 -5.40 16.39 -5.35
N TYR A 74 -5.85 17.45 -4.66
CA TYR A 74 -5.01 18.55 -4.17
C TYR A 74 -4.72 18.35 -2.67
N PRO A 75 -3.57 17.75 -2.28
CA PRO A 75 -3.36 17.37 -0.88
C PRO A 75 -3.23 18.56 0.06
N ASP A 76 -2.69 19.69 -0.42
CA ASP A 76 -2.55 20.94 0.34
C ASP A 76 -3.91 21.59 0.66
N LEU A 77 -4.93 21.31 -0.15
CA LEU A 77 -6.29 21.84 0.04
C LEU A 77 -7.23 20.80 0.65
N GLN A 78 -6.91 19.51 0.50
CA GLN A 78 -7.74 18.35 0.80
C GLN A 78 -9.05 18.35 -0.02
N TYR A 79 -8.98 18.67 -1.31
CA TYR A 79 -10.12 18.62 -2.23
C TYR A 79 -9.79 17.76 -3.46
N GLY A 80 -10.80 17.06 -3.97
CA GLY A 80 -10.75 16.39 -5.26
C GLY A 80 -11.34 17.25 -6.37
N TYR A 81 -10.87 17.04 -7.60
CA TYR A 81 -11.49 17.54 -8.82
C TYR A 81 -11.60 16.39 -9.83
N LEU A 82 -12.82 15.97 -10.15
CA LEU A 82 -13.09 14.92 -11.13
C LEU A 82 -13.04 15.55 -12.51
N ASP A 83 -12.06 15.14 -13.31
CA ASP A 83 -11.80 15.71 -14.63
C ASP A 83 -12.65 15.02 -15.69
N PHE A 84 -12.52 13.70 -15.79
CA PHE A 84 -13.28 12.88 -16.74
C PHE A 84 -13.80 11.63 -16.07
N ILE A 85 -14.99 11.20 -16.47
CA ILE A 85 -15.55 9.89 -16.12
C ILE A 85 -16.33 9.36 -17.31
N ALA A 86 -16.04 8.13 -17.71
CA ALA A 86 -16.69 7.49 -18.85
C ALA A 86 -16.74 5.98 -18.68
N SER A 87 -17.77 5.38 -19.27
CA SER A 87 -17.86 3.95 -19.54
C SER A 87 -17.77 3.76 -21.05
N ASP A 88 -17.17 2.65 -21.49
CA ASP A 88 -17.14 2.28 -22.90
C ASP A 88 -18.58 2.09 -23.41
N SER A 89 -19.04 2.96 -24.30
CA SER A 89 -20.41 2.89 -24.83
C SER A 89 -20.62 1.73 -25.80
N GLU A 90 -19.54 1.12 -26.31
CA GLU A 90 -19.62 -0.12 -27.10
C GLU A 90 -19.98 -1.33 -26.23
N GLU A 91 -19.68 -1.28 -24.93
CA GLU A 91 -19.97 -2.33 -23.96
C GLU A 91 -21.33 -2.08 -23.28
N ARG A 92 -22.31 -2.98 -23.53
CA ARG A 92 -23.65 -2.91 -22.90
C ARG A 92 -23.61 -3.29 -21.42
N SER A 93 -23.04 -2.43 -20.58
CA SER A 93 -22.88 -2.67 -19.16
C SER A 93 -23.44 -1.51 -18.32
N SER A 94 -24.64 -1.70 -17.79
CA SER A 94 -25.27 -0.70 -16.91
C SER A 94 -24.55 -0.62 -15.56
N GLY A 95 -24.38 0.59 -15.03
CA GLY A 95 -23.92 0.83 -13.66
C GLY A 95 -22.42 1.06 -13.49
N ILE A 96 -21.62 1.02 -14.57
CA ILE A 96 -20.18 1.32 -14.52
C ILE A 96 -19.93 2.76 -14.04
N GLY A 97 -20.61 3.75 -14.64
CA GLY A 97 -20.45 5.15 -14.25
C GLY A 97 -20.76 5.40 -12.76
N GLY A 98 -21.82 4.78 -12.24
CA GLY A 98 -22.16 4.83 -10.81
C GLY A 98 -21.07 4.21 -9.92
N ALA A 99 -20.59 3.02 -10.29
CA ALA A 99 -19.53 2.34 -9.54
C ALA A 99 -18.19 3.10 -9.56
N LEU A 100 -17.83 3.71 -10.69
CA LEU A 100 -16.63 4.57 -10.81
C LEU A 100 -16.79 5.84 -9.97
N TYR A 101 -17.95 6.49 -10.02
CA TYR A 101 -18.19 7.69 -9.22
C TYR A 101 -18.19 7.38 -7.72
N GLU A 102 -18.80 6.27 -7.29
CA GLU A 102 -18.69 5.78 -5.92
C GLU A 102 -17.25 5.47 -5.51
N ALA A 103 -16.44 4.90 -6.41
CA ALA A 103 -15.02 4.66 -6.16
C ALA A 103 -14.21 5.95 -6.01
N VAL A 104 -14.51 6.99 -6.80
CA VAL A 104 -13.92 8.33 -6.65
C VAL A 104 -14.27 8.91 -5.28
N ARG A 105 -15.52 8.79 -4.85
CA ARG A 105 -15.96 9.27 -3.53
C ARG A 105 -15.32 8.48 -2.40
N GLU A 106 -15.24 7.15 -2.52
CA GLU A 106 -14.56 6.28 -1.55
C GLU A 106 -13.05 6.61 -1.48
N TYR A 107 -12.40 6.86 -2.61
CA TYR A 107 -11.01 7.30 -2.68
C TYR A 107 -10.81 8.60 -1.89
N LEU A 108 -11.66 9.60 -2.14
CA LEU A 108 -11.55 10.90 -1.48
C LEU A 108 -11.93 10.85 0.00
N ASP A 109 -12.87 9.99 0.39
CA ASP A 109 -13.20 9.73 1.79
C ASP A 109 -12.02 9.12 2.55
N ARG A 110 -11.34 8.12 1.95
CA ARG A 110 -10.09 7.55 2.50
C ARG A 110 -8.97 8.59 2.62
N LYS A 111 -9.02 9.68 1.85
CA LYS A 111 -8.11 10.82 1.93
C LYS A 111 -8.50 11.87 2.97
N SER A 112 -9.61 11.66 3.68
CA SER A 112 -10.23 12.70 4.52
C SER A 112 -10.45 14.01 3.74
N ALA A 113 -10.77 13.91 2.45
CA ALA A 113 -11.03 15.07 1.62
C ALA A 113 -12.27 15.81 2.12
N LYS A 114 -12.23 17.14 2.02
CA LYS A 114 -13.31 18.03 2.45
C LYS A 114 -14.46 18.07 1.45
N GLY A 115 -14.21 17.69 0.19
CA GLY A 115 -15.20 17.63 -0.87
C GLY A 115 -14.59 17.35 -2.24
N LEU A 116 -15.47 17.22 -3.23
CA LEU A 116 -15.15 16.96 -4.63
C LEU A 116 -15.79 18.03 -5.51
N LEU A 117 -15.04 18.58 -6.46
CA LEU A 117 -15.56 19.46 -7.49
C LEU A 117 -15.50 18.80 -8.86
N MET A 118 -16.37 19.21 -9.78
CA MET A 118 -16.34 18.73 -11.16
C MET A 118 -17.07 19.69 -12.09
N GLU A 119 -16.66 19.75 -13.35
CA GLU A 119 -17.37 20.50 -14.37
C GLU A 119 -18.38 19.62 -15.07
N VAL A 120 -19.61 20.11 -15.20
CA VAL A 120 -20.70 19.40 -15.89
C VAL A 120 -21.37 20.36 -16.86
N PRO A 121 -21.65 19.95 -18.11
CA PRO A 121 -22.40 20.78 -19.05
C PRO A 121 -23.70 21.33 -18.48
N SER A 122 -23.99 22.60 -18.79
CA SER A 122 -25.14 23.34 -18.26
C SER A 122 -26.47 22.80 -18.81
N ASP A 123 -27.54 22.88 -18.02
CA ASP A 123 -28.93 22.66 -18.49
C ASP A 123 -29.69 23.98 -18.74
N ASP A 124 -29.00 25.12 -18.70
CA ASP A 124 -29.55 26.42 -19.02
C ASP A 124 -29.59 26.65 -20.54
N PRO A 125 -30.77 26.78 -21.16
CA PRO A 125 -30.89 27.04 -22.60
C PRO A 125 -30.18 28.32 -23.06
N ALA A 126 -29.90 29.28 -22.16
CA ALA A 126 -29.15 30.49 -22.49
C ALA A 126 -27.63 30.26 -22.58
N LEU A 127 -27.12 29.17 -22.01
CA LEU A 127 -25.69 28.82 -21.98
C LEU A 127 -25.34 27.65 -22.91
N VAL A 128 -26.33 26.98 -23.48
CA VAL A 128 -26.13 25.80 -24.34
C VAL A 128 -26.39 26.17 -25.80
N ALA A 129 -25.35 26.15 -26.63
CA ALA A 129 -25.43 26.54 -28.03
C ALA A 129 -26.28 25.57 -28.87
N ASP A 130 -26.21 24.26 -28.60
CA ASP A 130 -27.01 23.22 -29.26
C ASP A 130 -28.14 22.70 -28.35
N PRO A 131 -29.41 23.09 -28.58
CA PRO A 131 -30.55 22.63 -27.79
C PRO A 131 -30.70 21.10 -27.73
N ALA A 132 -30.15 20.35 -28.71
CA ALA A 132 -30.19 18.89 -28.70
C ALA A 132 -29.38 18.27 -27.55
N MET A 133 -28.43 19.02 -26.97
CA MET A 133 -27.63 18.59 -25.82
C MET A 133 -28.37 18.73 -24.49
N LEU A 134 -29.43 19.55 -24.40
CA LEU A 134 -30.15 19.80 -23.15
C LEU A 134 -30.66 18.53 -22.47
N PRO A 135 -31.30 17.54 -23.15
CA PRO A 135 -31.71 16.30 -22.50
C PRO A 135 -30.54 15.52 -21.88
N VAL A 136 -29.39 15.46 -22.58
CA VAL A 136 -28.18 14.76 -22.11
C VAL A 136 -27.60 15.47 -20.88
N ASN A 137 -27.50 16.81 -20.93
CA ASN A 137 -26.99 17.62 -19.82
C ASN A 137 -27.86 17.47 -18.56
N ARG A 138 -29.20 17.48 -18.73
CA ARG A 138 -30.16 17.21 -17.65
C ARG A 138 -29.96 15.83 -17.03
N GLN A 139 -29.73 14.81 -17.85
CA GLN A 139 -29.49 13.45 -17.36
C GLN A 139 -28.17 13.34 -16.58
N ARG A 140 -27.09 14.00 -17.04
CA ARG A 140 -25.81 14.08 -16.33
C ARG A 140 -25.95 14.78 -14.98
N LEU A 141 -26.62 15.94 -14.93
CA LEU A 141 -26.87 16.65 -13.67
C LEU A 141 -27.74 15.82 -12.72
N LYS A 142 -28.78 15.16 -13.23
CA LYS A 142 -29.62 14.26 -12.44
C LYS A 142 -28.80 13.13 -11.80
N PHE A 143 -27.83 12.55 -12.52
CA PHE A 143 -26.94 11.51 -11.98
C PHE A 143 -26.16 12.02 -10.77
N TYR A 144 -25.49 13.18 -10.88
CA TYR A 144 -24.71 13.76 -9.78
C TYR A 144 -25.58 14.21 -8.60
N GLU A 145 -26.77 14.74 -8.89
CA GLU A 145 -27.75 15.16 -7.88
C GLU A 145 -28.18 13.99 -6.98
N GLN A 146 -28.17 12.73 -7.48
CA GLN A 146 -28.46 11.53 -6.66
C GLN A 146 -27.47 11.35 -5.50
N TYR A 147 -26.26 11.89 -5.63
CA TYR A 147 -25.19 11.74 -4.64
C TYR A 147 -25.05 12.95 -3.72
N GLY A 148 -25.81 14.04 -3.92
CA GLY A 148 -25.61 15.29 -3.18
C GLY A 148 -24.76 16.33 -3.90
N ALA A 149 -24.30 16.05 -5.12
CA ALA A 149 -23.48 16.97 -5.88
C ALA A 149 -24.35 18.01 -6.59
N LEU A 150 -24.17 19.30 -6.25
CA LEU A 150 -25.02 20.39 -6.73
C LEU A 150 -24.20 21.51 -7.37
N PRO A 151 -24.71 22.21 -8.40
CA PRO A 151 -24.04 23.36 -9.00
C PRO A 151 -23.83 24.48 -7.99
N ILE A 152 -22.63 25.06 -7.99
CA ILE A 152 -22.34 26.34 -7.36
C ILE A 152 -22.97 27.45 -8.21
N VAL A 153 -23.61 28.43 -7.57
CA VAL A 153 -24.33 29.52 -8.25
C VAL A 153 -23.93 30.89 -7.74
N GLY A 154 -24.24 31.92 -8.53
CA GLY A 154 -23.93 33.31 -8.18
C GLY A 154 -22.44 33.62 -8.38
N THR A 155 -21.79 32.91 -9.30
CA THR A 155 -20.37 33.09 -9.59
C THR A 155 -20.17 33.46 -11.07
N LYS A 156 -18.94 33.78 -11.44
CA LYS A 156 -18.53 33.98 -12.83
C LYS A 156 -17.87 32.72 -13.40
N TYR A 157 -17.94 31.58 -12.73
CA TYR A 157 -17.34 30.35 -13.24
C TYR A 157 -18.02 29.89 -14.53
N GLU A 158 -19.34 30.06 -14.60
CA GLU A 158 -20.19 29.86 -15.77
C GLU A 158 -20.02 30.93 -16.87
N THR A 159 -18.89 31.66 -16.88
CA THR A 159 -18.53 32.56 -17.97
C THR A 159 -17.44 31.93 -18.84
N LEU A 160 -17.62 32.05 -20.16
CA LEU A 160 -16.66 31.62 -21.18
C LEU A 160 -15.27 32.20 -20.87
N ALA A 161 -14.27 31.32 -20.83
CA ALA A 161 -12.89 31.76 -20.70
C ALA A 161 -12.45 32.42 -22.03
N PRO A 162 -11.60 33.45 -22.00
CA PRO A 162 -11.09 34.05 -23.23
C PRO A 162 -10.43 32.99 -24.13
N GLY A 163 -10.90 32.87 -25.38
CA GLY A 163 -10.38 31.89 -26.34
C GLY A 163 -10.92 30.47 -26.19
N SER A 164 -11.93 30.23 -25.34
CA SER A 164 -12.61 28.94 -25.24
C SER A 164 -13.84 28.83 -26.15
N GLU A 165 -13.98 29.70 -27.15
CA GLU A 165 -15.01 29.57 -28.18
C GLU A 165 -14.62 28.42 -29.14
N PRO A 166 -15.54 27.50 -29.49
CA PRO A 166 -16.99 27.56 -29.36
C PRO A 166 -17.58 26.73 -28.19
N TYR A 167 -16.88 26.52 -27.08
CA TYR A 167 -17.35 25.62 -26.01
C TYR A 167 -18.36 26.29 -25.06
N ASP A 168 -19.46 25.60 -24.74
CA ASP A 168 -20.44 26.07 -23.75
C ASP A 168 -19.82 26.13 -22.33
N PRO A 169 -20.09 27.19 -21.52
CA PRO A 169 -19.57 27.27 -20.16
C PRO A 169 -20.22 26.20 -19.26
N PRO A 170 -19.42 25.39 -18.54
CA PRO A 170 -19.95 24.35 -17.65
C PRO A 170 -20.43 24.94 -16.32
N TYR A 171 -21.27 24.18 -15.61
CA TYR A 171 -21.43 24.37 -14.18
C TYR A 171 -20.28 23.73 -13.42
N LEU A 172 -19.83 24.40 -12.36
CA LEU A 172 -18.97 23.81 -11.35
C LEU A 172 -19.85 23.21 -10.25
N LEU A 173 -19.85 21.88 -10.13
CA LEU A 173 -20.57 21.18 -9.06
C LEU A 173 -19.68 20.99 -7.84
N TYR A 174 -20.31 20.92 -6.67
CA TYR A 174 -19.70 20.54 -5.40
C TYR A 174 -20.42 19.33 -4.80
N ASP A 175 -19.67 18.27 -4.50
CA ASP A 175 -20.09 17.09 -3.73
C ASP A 175 -19.43 17.14 -2.33
N PRO A 176 -20.22 17.18 -1.24
CA PRO A 176 -19.70 17.19 0.12
C PRO A 176 -19.24 15.80 0.61
N LEU A 177 -19.21 14.79 -0.28
CA LEU A 177 -18.81 13.41 -0.01
C LEU A 177 -19.65 12.78 1.11
N GLY A 178 -20.96 13.04 1.12
CA GLY A 178 -21.86 12.50 2.14
C GLY A 178 -21.77 13.19 3.51
N SER A 179 -20.94 14.22 3.66
CA SER A 179 -20.85 15.02 4.89
C SER A 179 -21.87 16.16 4.91
N GLU A 180 -22.14 16.71 6.09
CA GLU A 180 -22.94 17.94 6.26
C GLU A 180 -22.10 19.22 6.02
N ARG A 181 -20.86 19.07 5.55
CA ARG A 181 -19.91 20.18 5.39
C ARG A 181 -20.29 21.08 4.23
N GLN A 182 -20.54 22.35 4.53
CA GLN A 182 -20.71 23.39 3.52
C GLN A 182 -19.36 23.86 2.98
N LEU A 183 -19.33 24.25 1.70
CA LEU A 183 -18.15 24.82 1.06
C LEU A 183 -17.99 26.28 1.50
N SER A 184 -16.95 26.56 2.28
CA SER A 184 -16.64 27.93 2.70
C SER A 184 -16.16 28.78 1.51
N GLN A 185 -16.37 30.08 1.58
CA GLN A 185 -15.86 31.02 0.58
C GLN A 185 -14.34 30.90 0.41
N GLY A 186 -13.61 30.82 1.52
CA GLY A 186 -12.15 30.73 1.53
C GLY A 186 -11.64 29.43 0.89
N ASP A 187 -12.28 28.30 1.16
CA ASP A 187 -11.94 27.04 0.50
C ASP A 187 -12.28 27.07 -0.99
N ALA A 188 -13.45 27.59 -1.37
CA ALA A 188 -13.87 27.71 -2.76
C ALA A 188 -12.88 28.53 -3.59
N ARG A 189 -12.50 29.72 -3.12
CA ARG A 189 -11.52 30.57 -3.80
C ARG A 189 -10.17 29.87 -3.97
N ARG A 190 -9.71 29.12 -2.97
CA ARG A 190 -8.44 28.38 -3.05
C ARG A 190 -8.50 27.23 -4.05
N VAL A 191 -9.54 26.40 -3.99
CA VAL A 191 -9.65 25.22 -4.87
C VAL A 191 -9.91 25.62 -6.32
N VAL A 192 -10.77 26.62 -6.56
CA VAL A 192 -11.03 27.14 -7.91
C VAL A 192 -9.77 27.76 -8.50
N LYS A 193 -8.98 28.51 -7.70
CA LYS A 193 -7.69 29.03 -8.15
C LYS A 193 -6.73 27.91 -8.50
N ALA A 194 -6.68 26.84 -7.71
CA ALA A 194 -5.85 25.69 -8.00
C ALA A 194 -6.28 24.99 -9.31
N ILE A 195 -7.58 24.84 -9.57
CA ILE A 195 -8.09 24.30 -10.84
C ILE A 195 -7.65 25.18 -12.01
N LEU A 196 -7.90 26.49 -11.97
CA LEU A 196 -7.57 27.39 -13.08
C LEU A 196 -6.05 27.48 -13.34
N VAL A 197 -5.24 27.56 -12.29
CA VAL A 197 -3.78 27.77 -12.41
C VAL A 197 -3.01 26.46 -12.59
N ARG A 198 -3.32 25.42 -11.80
CA ARG A 198 -2.54 24.18 -11.79
C ARG A 198 -3.00 23.20 -12.88
N LYS A 199 -4.32 23.02 -13.07
CA LYS A 199 -4.89 22.16 -14.13
C LYS A 199 -4.90 22.89 -15.47
N TYR A 200 -5.62 24.01 -15.55
CA TYR A 200 -5.83 24.75 -16.81
C TYR A 200 -4.65 25.66 -17.22
N ARG A 201 -3.63 25.79 -16.37
CA ARG A 201 -2.39 26.53 -16.66
C ARG A 201 -2.59 28.03 -16.95
N TRP A 202 -3.67 28.62 -16.44
CA TRP A 202 -3.79 30.08 -16.45
C TRP A 202 -2.74 30.72 -15.55
N GLU A 203 -2.24 31.88 -15.95
CA GLU A 203 -1.41 32.71 -15.06
C GLU A 203 -2.22 33.13 -13.83
N ALA A 204 -1.64 33.03 -12.64
CA ALA A 204 -2.34 33.34 -11.40
C ALA A 204 -2.79 34.81 -11.30
N ALA A 205 -2.13 35.72 -12.02
CA ALA A 205 -2.46 37.14 -12.10
C ALA A 205 -3.41 37.48 -13.27
N HIS A 206 -3.80 36.49 -14.09
CA HIS A 206 -4.62 36.73 -15.27
C HIS A 206 -5.98 37.35 -14.88
N PRO A 207 -6.47 38.41 -15.59
CA PRO A 207 -7.71 39.11 -15.24
C PRO A 207 -8.94 38.20 -15.15
N TYR A 208 -9.05 37.22 -16.06
CA TYR A 208 -10.13 36.22 -16.01
C TYR A 208 -10.12 35.43 -14.70
N VAL A 209 -8.95 34.88 -14.31
CA VAL A 209 -8.80 34.11 -13.07
C VAL A 209 -9.21 34.98 -11.87
N LYS A 210 -8.69 36.20 -11.78
CA LYS A 210 -9.05 37.12 -10.70
C LYS A 210 -10.56 37.38 -10.66
N SER A 211 -11.18 37.63 -11.82
CA SER A 211 -12.61 37.90 -11.91
C SER A 211 -13.49 36.72 -11.47
N VAL A 212 -13.08 35.49 -11.79
CA VAL A 212 -13.76 34.26 -11.35
C VAL A 212 -13.61 34.10 -9.85
N ILE A 213 -12.39 34.22 -9.30
CA ILE A 213 -12.16 34.09 -7.85
C ILE A 213 -12.90 35.13 -7.03
N ASP A 214 -12.88 36.40 -7.47
CA ASP A 214 -13.54 37.50 -6.76
C ASP A 214 -15.08 37.35 -6.78
N SER A 215 -15.64 36.64 -7.76
CA SER A 215 -17.08 36.38 -7.86
C SER A 215 -17.64 35.45 -6.78
N PHE A 216 -16.79 34.64 -6.12
CA PHE A 216 -17.20 33.84 -4.97
C PHE A 216 -17.37 34.77 -3.76
N ALA A 217 -18.52 35.42 -3.65
CA ALA A 217 -18.77 36.53 -2.71
C ALA A 217 -19.48 36.12 -1.41
N THR A 218 -20.10 34.94 -1.34
CA THR A 218 -20.90 34.50 -0.19
C THR A 218 -20.17 33.45 0.65
N ASP A 219 -20.44 33.43 1.96
CA ASP A 219 -19.96 32.39 2.89
C ASP A 219 -21.12 31.86 3.75
N PRO A 220 -21.48 30.56 3.64
CA PRO A 220 -20.96 29.58 2.69
C PRO A 220 -21.27 29.94 1.23
N VAL A 221 -20.61 29.27 0.30
CA VAL A 221 -20.92 29.39 -1.14
C VAL A 221 -22.34 28.87 -1.41
N GLN A 222 -23.09 29.58 -2.24
CA GLN A 222 -24.45 29.18 -2.60
C GLN A 222 -24.45 28.00 -3.57
N LEU A 223 -25.28 27.00 -3.27
CA LEU A 223 -25.56 25.87 -4.16
C LEU A 223 -26.97 25.99 -4.72
N ARG A 224 -27.16 25.62 -5.98
CA ARG A 224 -28.48 25.51 -6.61
C ARG A 224 -29.33 24.50 -5.84
N SER A 225 -30.62 24.81 -5.63
CA SER A 225 -31.56 23.81 -5.13
C SER A 225 -31.65 22.61 -6.07
N PRO A 226 -31.81 21.38 -5.54
CA PRO A 226 -32.08 20.19 -6.34
C PRO A 226 -33.22 20.41 -7.33
N LYS A 227 -33.03 20.04 -8.60
CA LYS A 227 -34.00 20.29 -9.68
C LYS A 227 -34.66 19.00 -10.17
N TYR A 228 -33.95 17.87 -10.11
CA TYR A 228 -34.37 16.61 -10.72
C TYR A 228 -34.85 15.56 -9.72
N LEU A 229 -34.52 15.75 -8.44
CA LEU A 229 -34.87 14.84 -7.37
C LEU A 229 -35.61 15.59 -6.24
N PRO A 230 -36.75 15.07 -5.76
CA PRO A 230 -37.56 15.74 -4.75
C PRO A 230 -36.86 15.80 -3.38
N ARG A 231 -35.89 14.90 -3.13
CA ARG A 231 -35.05 14.92 -1.92
C ARG A 231 -33.68 14.35 -2.24
N VAL A 232 -32.65 15.17 -2.08
CA VAL A 232 -31.26 14.74 -2.18
C VAL A 232 -30.78 14.45 -0.78
N THR A 233 -30.55 13.18 -0.47
CA THR A 233 -29.87 12.79 0.76
C THR A 233 -28.40 12.66 0.39
N ALA A 234 -27.49 13.29 1.14
CA ALA A 234 -26.07 13.17 0.87
C ALA A 234 -25.69 11.68 1.01
N ALA A 235 -25.60 10.97 -0.12
CA ALA A 235 -25.29 9.56 -0.12
C ALA A 235 -23.91 9.43 0.51
N ARG A 236 -23.77 8.71 1.62
CA ARG A 236 -22.44 8.46 2.18
C ARG A 236 -21.59 7.72 1.14
N PRO A 237 -20.27 7.97 1.08
CA PRO A 237 -19.38 7.15 0.28
C PRO A 237 -19.62 5.68 0.63
N GLY A 238 -19.93 4.86 -0.36
CA GLY A 238 -20.01 3.42 -0.15
C GLY A 238 -18.62 2.88 0.16
N HIS A 239 -18.51 1.91 1.05
CA HIS A 239 -17.26 1.17 1.27
C HIS A 239 -17.27 -0.11 0.44
N GLY A 240 -16.16 -0.41 -0.24
CA GLY A 240 -15.96 -1.68 -0.96
C GLY A 240 -15.96 -1.60 -2.48
N ARG A 241 -15.86 -0.41 -3.09
CA ARG A 241 -15.53 -0.28 -4.51
C ARG A 241 -14.02 -0.42 -4.73
N LEU A 242 -13.20 0.20 -3.89
CA LEU A 242 -11.75 0.04 -3.94
C LEU A 242 -11.31 -1.33 -3.41
N ARG A 243 -10.25 -1.90 -4.01
CA ARG A 243 -9.74 -3.22 -3.65
C ARG A 243 -9.44 -3.31 -2.14
N PRO A 244 -9.91 -4.35 -1.44
CA PRO A 244 -9.54 -4.57 -0.05
C PRO A 244 -8.06 -4.96 0.05
N LEU A 245 -7.45 -4.66 1.20
CA LEU A 245 -6.12 -5.20 1.53
C LEU A 245 -6.22 -6.73 1.59
N LYS A 246 -5.49 -7.42 0.72
CA LYS A 246 -5.40 -8.89 0.78
C LYS A 246 -4.49 -9.29 1.93
N VAL A 247 -5.04 -10.07 2.85
CA VAL A 247 -4.32 -10.61 4.00
C VAL A 247 -4.22 -12.13 3.84
N VAL A 248 -3.01 -12.62 3.58
CA VAL A 248 -2.73 -14.06 3.50
C VAL A 248 -2.39 -14.58 4.89
N ILE A 249 -3.15 -15.57 5.35
CA ILE A 249 -3.03 -16.15 6.69
C ILE A 249 -3.30 -17.66 6.65
N ALA A 250 -2.41 -18.46 7.23
CA ALA A 250 -2.57 -19.91 7.35
C ALA A 250 -3.25 -20.29 8.67
N GLU A 251 -4.24 -21.17 8.63
CA GLU A 251 -4.93 -21.67 9.84
C GLU A 251 -3.97 -22.45 10.78
N HIS A 252 -2.97 -23.11 10.21
CA HIS A 252 -2.03 -23.94 10.97
C HIS A 252 -1.02 -23.16 11.80
N HIS A 253 -1.03 -21.82 11.82
CA HIS A 253 -0.06 -21.08 12.63
C HIS A 253 -0.20 -21.41 14.14
N GLU A 254 -1.39 -21.76 14.62
CA GLU A 254 -1.69 -21.96 16.04
C GLU A 254 -1.03 -23.21 16.65
N ILE A 255 -0.69 -24.21 15.81
CA ILE A 255 -0.16 -25.51 16.28
C ILE A 255 1.20 -25.35 16.96
N HIS A 256 1.97 -24.33 16.58
CA HIS A 256 3.21 -23.98 17.25
C HIS A 256 2.89 -23.06 18.44
N HIS A 257 2.66 -23.66 19.61
CA HIS A 257 2.34 -22.96 20.84
C HIS A 257 3.22 -23.46 22.00
N VAL A 258 4.36 -22.80 22.18
CA VAL A 258 5.24 -23.02 23.34
C VAL A 258 4.62 -22.32 24.56
N ARG A 259 4.31 -23.10 25.61
CA ARG A 259 3.60 -22.61 26.80
C ARG A 259 4.52 -22.21 27.96
N GLU A 260 5.82 -22.12 27.69
CA GLU A 260 6.83 -21.83 28.69
C GLU A 260 6.82 -20.37 29.14
N ARG A 261 7.18 -20.13 30.41
CA ARG A 261 7.21 -18.78 30.99
C ARG A 261 8.32 -17.96 30.33
N GLY A 262 7.96 -16.80 29.79
CA GLY A 262 8.91 -15.89 29.12
C GLY A 262 8.97 -16.06 27.60
N TYR A 263 8.38 -17.11 27.02
CA TYR A 263 8.25 -17.20 25.56
C TYR A 263 7.22 -16.19 25.06
N VAL A 264 7.63 -15.32 24.15
CA VAL A 264 6.83 -14.16 23.70
C VAL A 264 6.10 -14.39 22.38
N GLU A 265 6.60 -15.30 21.53
CA GLU A 265 6.02 -15.61 20.21
C GLU A 265 4.77 -16.51 20.37
N LYS A 266 3.59 -15.91 20.60
CA LYS A 266 2.36 -16.66 20.91
C LYS A 266 1.30 -16.58 19.80
N PRO A 267 0.40 -17.57 19.66
CA PRO A 267 -0.68 -17.54 18.66
C PRO A 267 -1.55 -16.28 18.74
N ALA A 268 -1.80 -15.78 19.94
CA ALA A 268 -2.60 -14.57 20.21
C ALA A 268 -2.10 -13.30 19.50
N ARG A 269 -0.85 -13.28 19.01
CA ARG A 269 -0.31 -12.19 18.21
C ARG A 269 -1.11 -11.98 16.93
N VAL A 270 -1.50 -13.06 16.26
CA VAL A 270 -2.25 -13.01 14.99
C VAL A 270 -3.64 -12.41 15.20
N ASP A 271 -4.36 -12.85 16.23
CA ASP A 271 -5.67 -12.28 16.59
C ASP A 271 -5.60 -10.79 16.92
N ALA A 272 -4.55 -10.38 17.64
CA ALA A 272 -4.34 -8.98 17.98
C ALA A 272 -4.12 -8.11 16.74
N ILE A 273 -3.32 -8.60 15.78
CA ILE A 273 -3.11 -7.91 14.49
C ILE A 273 -4.43 -7.81 13.73
N LEU A 274 -5.15 -8.93 13.57
CA LEU A 274 -6.45 -8.96 12.88
C LEU A 274 -7.47 -7.99 13.50
N LYS A 275 -7.45 -7.84 14.83
CA LYS A 275 -8.29 -6.86 15.54
C LYS A 275 -7.91 -5.42 15.19
N GLY A 276 -6.62 -5.10 15.06
CA GLY A 276 -6.18 -3.78 14.61
C GLY A 276 -6.54 -3.47 13.16
N LEU A 277 -6.64 -4.50 12.31
CA LEU A 277 -7.08 -4.37 10.92
C LEU A 277 -8.61 -4.25 10.74
N ALA A 278 -9.40 -4.39 11.81
CA ALA A 278 -10.87 -4.49 11.71
C ALA A 278 -11.55 -3.24 11.11
N ALA A 279 -10.90 -2.07 11.16
CA ALA A 279 -11.40 -0.84 10.56
C ALA A 279 -11.09 -0.71 9.05
N LEU A 280 -10.30 -1.63 8.49
CA LEU A 280 -9.92 -1.64 7.08
C LEU A 280 -10.77 -2.66 6.32
N ALA A 281 -11.06 -2.35 5.05
CA ALA A 281 -11.59 -3.36 4.13
C ALA A 281 -10.48 -4.38 3.84
N ILE A 282 -10.55 -5.55 4.49
CA ILE A 282 -9.61 -6.65 4.30
C ILE A 282 -10.28 -7.83 3.60
N GLU A 283 -9.52 -8.51 2.76
CA GLU A 283 -9.90 -9.78 2.15
C GLU A 283 -8.92 -10.85 2.61
N ARG A 284 -9.41 -11.79 3.43
CA ARG A 284 -8.58 -12.89 3.93
C ARG A 284 -8.41 -13.95 2.85
N ARG A 285 -7.20 -14.48 2.74
CA ARG A 285 -6.84 -15.57 1.83
C ARG A 285 -6.10 -16.66 2.60
N ALA A 286 -6.62 -17.88 2.53
CA ALA A 286 -5.89 -19.04 2.98
C ALA A 286 -4.80 -19.38 1.93
N PRO A 287 -3.53 -19.57 2.34
CA PRO A 287 -2.49 -19.96 1.42
C PRO A 287 -2.69 -21.38 0.91
N ARG A 288 -2.23 -21.62 -0.32
CA ARG A 288 -2.09 -22.97 -0.86
C ARG A 288 -0.72 -23.51 -0.46
N HIS A 289 -0.69 -24.80 -0.11
CA HIS A 289 0.56 -25.47 0.20
C HIS A 289 1.51 -25.43 -1.00
N VAL A 290 2.77 -25.04 -0.77
CA VAL A 290 3.84 -25.12 -1.76
C VAL A 290 4.84 -26.22 -1.40
N ASP A 291 5.46 -26.80 -2.43
CA ASP A 291 6.53 -27.78 -2.24
C ASP A 291 7.79 -27.14 -1.60
N GLU A 292 8.84 -27.92 -1.34
CA GLU A 292 10.04 -27.37 -0.69
C GLU A 292 10.92 -26.51 -1.61
N LYS A 293 10.61 -26.42 -2.92
CA LYS A 293 11.48 -25.78 -3.90
C LYS A 293 11.73 -24.30 -3.57
N PRO A 294 10.73 -23.47 -3.18
CA PRO A 294 10.98 -22.09 -2.78
C PRO A 294 11.88 -21.98 -1.55
N ILE A 295 11.76 -22.91 -0.60
CA ILE A 295 12.57 -22.91 0.63
C ILE A 295 14.02 -23.24 0.28
N ARG A 296 14.24 -24.33 -0.47
CA ARG A 296 15.57 -24.79 -0.90
C ARG A 296 16.26 -23.86 -1.90
N ALA A 297 15.54 -22.89 -2.46
CA ALA A 297 16.12 -21.85 -3.30
C ALA A 297 16.94 -20.83 -2.50
N VAL A 298 16.60 -20.61 -1.21
CA VAL A 298 17.33 -19.68 -0.34
C VAL A 298 18.05 -20.38 0.82
N HIS A 299 17.51 -21.49 1.32
CA HIS A 299 18.07 -22.27 2.41
C HIS A 299 18.88 -23.46 1.92
N ASP A 300 19.93 -23.80 2.66
CA ASP A 300 20.76 -24.96 2.45
C ASP A 300 19.97 -26.27 2.59
N GLY A 301 20.20 -27.21 1.67
CA GLY A 301 19.42 -28.43 1.59
C GLY A 301 19.56 -29.34 2.81
N ASP A 302 20.73 -29.35 3.48
CA ASP A 302 20.96 -30.13 4.69
C ASP A 302 20.21 -29.52 5.88
N PHE A 303 20.14 -28.20 5.94
CA PHE A 303 19.42 -27.47 6.98
C PHE A 303 17.90 -27.72 6.88
N VAL A 304 17.33 -27.60 5.67
CA VAL A 304 15.89 -27.88 5.45
C VAL A 304 15.55 -29.32 5.82
N SER A 305 16.35 -30.28 5.36
CA SER A 305 16.16 -31.71 5.70
C SER A 305 16.31 -31.97 7.19
N TYR A 306 17.26 -31.31 7.85
CA TYR A 306 17.43 -31.41 9.31
C TYR A 306 16.18 -30.97 10.05
N LEU A 307 15.66 -29.76 9.78
CA LEU A 307 14.47 -29.23 10.46
C LEU A 307 13.26 -30.14 10.28
N ALA A 308 13.02 -30.61 9.05
CA ALA A 308 11.91 -31.51 8.75
C ALA A 308 11.98 -32.80 9.56
N GLU A 309 13.15 -33.45 9.56
CA GLU A 309 13.34 -34.74 10.21
C GLU A 309 13.48 -34.63 11.74
N ALA A 310 14.09 -33.55 12.25
CA ALA A 310 14.24 -33.32 13.68
C ALA A 310 12.87 -33.10 14.31
N CYS A 311 12.07 -32.14 13.80
CA CYS A 311 10.73 -31.87 14.32
C CYS A 311 9.81 -33.08 14.21
N LYS A 312 9.78 -33.77 13.05
CA LYS A 312 8.90 -34.93 12.84
C LYS A 312 9.13 -36.07 13.85
N LYS A 313 10.35 -36.21 14.40
CA LYS A 313 10.73 -37.28 15.32
C LYS A 313 10.54 -36.93 16.80
N LEU A 314 10.30 -35.68 17.13
CA LEU A 314 10.06 -35.27 18.52
C LEU A 314 8.70 -35.76 19.01
N ASP A 315 8.64 -36.11 20.30
CA ASP A 315 7.37 -36.34 20.98
C ASP A 315 6.53 -35.03 20.97
N PRO A 316 5.20 -35.09 20.81
CA PRO A 316 4.35 -33.88 20.82
C PRO A 316 4.49 -33.00 22.06
N LYS A 317 4.94 -33.54 23.20
CA LYS A 317 5.15 -32.81 24.46
C LYS A 317 6.60 -32.38 24.68
N GLU A 318 7.53 -32.84 23.84
CA GLU A 318 8.95 -32.54 23.94
C GLU A 318 9.29 -31.22 23.23
N THR A 319 10.15 -30.46 23.88
CA THR A 319 10.74 -29.23 23.34
C THR A 319 12.26 -29.35 23.45
N VAL A 320 12.98 -29.16 22.34
CA VAL A 320 14.45 -29.22 22.31
C VAL A 320 15.01 -27.82 22.16
N TYR A 321 15.79 -27.39 23.14
CA TYR A 321 16.58 -26.15 23.08
C TYR A 321 18.05 -26.47 22.81
N PRO A 322 18.70 -25.72 21.91
CA PRO A 322 20.15 -25.79 21.77
C PRO A 322 20.85 -25.22 23.00
N TYR A 323 21.88 -25.92 23.46
CA TYR A 323 22.71 -25.52 24.59
C TYR A 323 24.22 -25.50 24.27
N ILE A 324 24.61 -25.96 23.08
CA ILE A 324 26.01 -26.02 22.64
C ILE A 324 26.13 -25.74 21.15
N PHE A 325 27.07 -24.87 20.76
CA PHE A 325 27.28 -24.40 19.39
C PHE A 325 28.68 -24.74 18.88
N PRO A 326 28.85 -25.18 17.63
CA PRO A 326 30.11 -25.73 17.13
C PRO A 326 31.11 -24.65 16.66
N ILE A 327 31.55 -23.75 17.54
CA ILE A 327 32.45 -22.63 17.19
C ILE A 327 33.83 -23.11 16.73
N ARG A 328 34.41 -24.10 17.43
CA ARG A 328 35.82 -24.54 17.17
C ARG A 328 35.95 -25.57 16.06
N ARG A 329 34.94 -26.41 15.86
CA ARG A 329 34.94 -27.57 14.94
C ARG A 329 33.61 -27.70 14.19
N PRO A 330 33.22 -26.68 13.39
CA PRO A 330 31.99 -26.72 12.61
C PRO A 330 32.01 -27.79 11.49
N ASP A 331 33.17 -28.40 11.21
CA ASP A 331 33.29 -29.55 10.30
C ASP A 331 32.67 -30.84 10.86
N ARG A 332 32.47 -30.94 12.18
CA ARG A 332 32.04 -32.17 12.85
C ARG A 332 30.58 -32.11 13.30
N LYS A 333 29.68 -32.66 12.49
CA LYS A 333 28.25 -32.80 12.81
C LYS A 333 28.00 -33.99 13.76
N PRO A 334 27.38 -33.80 14.95
CA PRO A 334 26.93 -34.90 15.80
C PRO A 334 25.98 -35.84 15.07
N ARG A 335 26.05 -37.17 15.30
CA ARG A 335 25.14 -38.14 14.67
C ARG A 335 23.73 -38.05 15.24
N ASP A 336 23.61 -37.85 16.54
CA ASP A 336 22.34 -37.62 17.22
C ASP A 336 21.72 -36.29 16.77
N ARG A 337 20.41 -36.31 16.46
CA ARG A 337 19.70 -35.18 15.86
C ARG A 337 19.27 -34.14 16.87
N ALA A 338 18.88 -34.56 18.07
CA ALA A 338 18.54 -33.64 19.15
C ALA A 338 19.80 -32.89 19.59
N VAL A 339 20.95 -33.57 19.69
CA VAL A 339 22.25 -32.95 19.97
C VAL A 339 22.71 -32.01 18.84
N ARG A 340 22.27 -32.25 17.59
CA ARG A 340 22.62 -31.42 16.43
C ARG A 340 21.89 -30.07 16.38
N CYS A 341 20.92 -29.78 17.25
CA CYS A 341 20.15 -28.52 17.20
C CYS A 341 21.03 -27.27 17.20
N GLY A 342 22.05 -27.21 18.06
CA GLY A 342 22.98 -26.08 18.10
C GLY A 342 23.95 -26.00 16.92
N TYR A 343 24.03 -27.02 16.05
CA TYR A 343 24.72 -26.89 14.76
C TYR A 343 23.93 -26.04 13.77
N TYR A 344 22.61 -26.09 13.86
CA TYR A 344 21.69 -25.43 12.95
C TYR A 344 20.98 -24.25 13.64
N CYS A 345 21.41 -23.80 14.82
CA CYS A 345 20.79 -22.70 15.56
C CYS A 345 21.82 -21.65 15.96
N ILE A 346 21.40 -20.39 16.08
CA ILE A 346 22.25 -19.27 16.51
C ILE A 346 21.93 -18.73 17.91
N ASP A 347 20.90 -19.25 18.57
CA ASP A 347 20.51 -18.84 19.92
C ASP A 347 20.08 -20.03 20.79
N THR A 348 19.78 -19.78 22.06
CA THR A 348 19.35 -20.78 23.06
C THR A 348 17.86 -20.71 23.42
N PHE A 349 17.06 -19.90 22.73
CA PHE A 349 15.67 -19.60 23.11
C PHE A 349 14.65 -19.84 21.99
N THR A 350 15.10 -20.32 20.83
CA THR A 350 14.28 -20.81 19.74
C THR A 350 14.18 -22.33 19.82
N PRO A 351 13.06 -22.89 20.31
CA PRO A 351 12.93 -24.32 20.50
C PRO A 351 12.58 -25.09 19.23
N LEU A 352 12.98 -26.35 19.12
CA LEU A 352 12.34 -27.29 18.22
C LEU A 352 11.21 -28.03 18.94
N SER A 353 10.05 -28.10 18.30
CA SER A 353 8.93 -28.94 18.71
C SER A 353 8.38 -29.69 17.50
N GLN A 354 7.55 -30.73 17.74
CA GLN A 354 6.96 -31.49 16.65
C GLN A 354 6.18 -30.61 15.65
N ALA A 355 5.57 -29.54 16.15
CA ALA A 355 4.78 -28.59 15.40
C ALA A 355 5.59 -27.53 14.65
N ALA A 356 6.84 -27.27 15.05
CA ALA A 356 7.63 -26.13 14.57
C ALA A 356 7.82 -26.14 13.04
N TYR A 357 8.20 -27.28 12.47
CA TYR A 357 8.38 -27.41 11.02
C TYR A 357 7.08 -27.14 10.26
N THR A 358 5.97 -27.76 10.67
CA THR A 358 4.68 -27.61 10.00
C THR A 358 4.17 -26.17 10.05
N ALA A 359 4.31 -25.49 11.20
CA ALA A 359 3.93 -24.08 11.32
C ALA A 359 4.84 -23.18 10.47
N ALA A 360 6.16 -23.43 10.47
CA ALA A 360 7.10 -22.69 9.62
C ALA A 360 6.80 -22.88 8.12
N ARG A 361 6.40 -24.08 7.70
CA ARG A 361 5.93 -24.34 6.33
C ARG A 361 4.67 -23.54 6.00
N ALA A 362 3.71 -23.46 6.92
CA ALA A 362 2.50 -22.67 6.74
C ALA A 362 2.81 -21.15 6.62
N ALA A 363 3.81 -20.65 7.36
CA ALA A 363 4.30 -19.27 7.22
C ALA A 363 4.95 -19.02 5.84
N VAL A 364 5.73 -19.98 5.33
CA VAL A 364 6.27 -19.94 3.97
C VAL A 364 5.16 -19.94 2.93
N ASP A 365 4.15 -20.80 3.07
CA ASP A 365 3.00 -20.84 2.17
C ASP A 365 2.30 -19.46 2.10
N CYS A 366 2.21 -18.73 3.23
CA CYS A 366 1.70 -17.36 3.27
C CYS A 366 2.58 -16.39 2.48
N ALA A 367 3.90 -16.44 2.67
CA ALA A 367 4.85 -15.54 2.01
C ALA A 367 4.90 -15.78 0.50
N VAL A 368 4.89 -17.05 0.07
CA VAL A 368 4.91 -17.42 -1.35
C VAL A 368 3.61 -17.01 -2.04
N MET A 369 2.44 -17.28 -1.44
CA MET A 369 1.18 -16.79 -2.00
C MET A 369 1.10 -15.27 -2.02
N GLY A 370 1.68 -14.58 -1.02
CA GLY A 370 1.78 -13.13 -1.01
C GLY A 370 2.57 -12.59 -2.19
N ALA A 371 3.75 -13.16 -2.45
CA ALA A 371 4.56 -12.82 -3.60
C ALA A 371 3.86 -13.15 -4.93
N ASP A 372 3.16 -14.28 -5.02
CA ASP A 372 2.38 -14.64 -6.21
C ASP A 372 1.26 -13.65 -6.51
N LEU A 373 0.53 -13.20 -5.49
CA LEU A 373 -0.49 -12.17 -5.65
C LEU A 373 0.10 -10.86 -6.15
N VAL A 374 1.28 -10.46 -5.66
CA VAL A 374 2.00 -9.27 -6.18
C VAL A 374 2.40 -9.46 -7.64
N LEU A 375 2.93 -10.63 -8.01
CA LEU A 375 3.25 -10.97 -9.40
C LEU A 375 2.02 -10.99 -10.32
N ASP A 376 0.87 -11.39 -9.78
CA ASP A 376 -0.43 -11.40 -10.47
C ASP A 376 -1.09 -9.99 -10.54
N GLY A 377 -0.41 -8.94 -10.09
CA GLY A 377 -0.86 -7.55 -10.22
C GLY A 377 -1.56 -6.96 -9.00
N GLU A 378 -1.47 -7.61 -7.83
CA GLU A 378 -1.87 -6.96 -6.58
C GLU A 378 -0.80 -5.99 -6.12
N HIS A 379 -1.17 -4.72 -6.00
CA HIS A 379 -0.21 -3.69 -5.64
C HIS A 379 0.21 -3.74 -4.17
N LEU A 380 -0.66 -4.28 -3.30
CA LEU A 380 -0.40 -4.47 -1.88
C LEU A 380 -0.92 -5.84 -1.44
N VAL A 381 -0.04 -6.60 -0.80
CA VAL A 381 -0.42 -7.83 -0.08
C VAL A 381 0.23 -7.86 1.30
N TYR A 382 -0.49 -8.34 2.30
CA TYR A 382 0.05 -8.61 3.63
C TYR A 382 0.07 -10.11 3.90
N SER A 383 1.26 -10.70 4.02
CA SER A 383 1.46 -12.06 4.52
C SER A 383 1.60 -12.02 6.04
N LEU A 384 0.53 -12.39 6.72
CA LEU A 384 0.45 -12.47 8.18
C LEU A 384 1.11 -13.78 8.66
N CYS A 385 2.43 -13.85 8.45
CA CYS A 385 3.27 -15.01 8.77
C CYS A 385 3.38 -15.21 10.29
N ARG A 386 3.31 -16.47 10.71
CA ARG A 386 3.70 -16.94 12.04
C ARG A 386 4.09 -18.42 11.96
N PRO A 387 5.28 -18.83 12.44
CA PRO A 387 6.33 -18.03 13.08
C PRO A 387 6.99 -16.99 12.15
N PRO A 388 7.73 -15.99 12.71
CA PRO A 388 8.50 -15.02 11.91
C PRO A 388 9.65 -15.68 11.15
N GLY A 389 10.39 -14.90 10.35
CA GLY A 389 11.40 -15.43 9.44
C GLY A 389 12.76 -14.69 9.40
N HIS A 390 12.83 -13.40 9.67
CA HIS A 390 14.01 -12.58 9.30
C HIS A 390 15.36 -12.96 9.96
N HIS A 391 15.34 -13.77 11.02
CA HIS A 391 16.56 -14.29 11.68
C HIS A 391 17.05 -15.65 11.15
N ALA A 392 16.27 -16.32 10.29
CA ALA A 392 16.68 -17.60 9.71
C ALA A 392 17.62 -17.37 8.52
N GLU A 393 18.91 -17.59 8.73
CA GLU A 393 19.96 -17.51 7.71
C GLU A 393 19.92 -18.73 6.78
N ARG A 394 20.76 -18.74 5.75
CA ARG A 394 20.83 -19.83 4.76
C ARG A 394 21.01 -21.21 5.40
N ARG A 395 21.69 -21.29 6.55
CA ARG A 395 22.08 -22.57 7.17
C ARG A 395 21.55 -22.78 8.58
N VAL A 396 20.94 -21.78 9.20
CA VAL A 396 20.62 -21.80 10.63
C VAL A 396 19.28 -21.14 10.92
N TYR A 397 18.60 -21.64 11.95
CA TYR A 397 17.40 -21.05 12.53
C TYR A 397 17.76 -20.25 13.79
N GLY A 398 16.86 -19.36 14.23
CA GLY A 398 17.04 -18.56 15.45
C GLY A 398 16.10 -17.37 15.51
N GLY A 399 16.07 -16.63 16.62
CA GLY A 399 15.19 -15.49 16.86
C GLY A 399 13.71 -15.82 16.66
N PHE A 400 13.26 -17.00 17.12
CA PHE A 400 11.91 -17.57 16.83
C PHE A 400 11.64 -17.93 15.36
N CYS A 401 12.62 -17.77 14.47
CA CYS A 401 12.50 -17.96 13.03
C CYS A 401 13.10 -19.30 12.59
N TYR A 402 12.38 -20.07 11.76
CA TYR A 402 12.87 -21.35 11.21
C TYR A 402 13.14 -21.30 9.71
N PHE A 403 12.37 -20.49 8.96
CA PHE A 403 12.59 -20.21 7.56
C PHE A 403 12.40 -18.71 7.31
N SER A 404 13.30 -18.09 6.54
CA SER A 404 13.18 -16.67 6.18
C SER A 404 12.07 -16.43 5.15
N ASN A 405 10.87 -16.17 5.68
CA ASN A 405 9.65 -15.89 4.91
C ASN A 405 9.87 -14.75 3.90
N ALA A 406 10.39 -13.60 4.38
CA ALA A 406 10.65 -12.44 3.55
C ALA A 406 11.71 -12.70 2.48
N ALA A 407 12.79 -13.42 2.79
CA ALA A 407 13.81 -13.76 1.80
C ALA A 407 13.31 -14.76 0.74
N ILE A 408 12.48 -15.74 1.12
CA ILE A 408 11.84 -16.65 0.15
C ILE A 408 10.96 -15.86 -0.82
N ALA A 409 10.14 -14.95 -0.31
CA ALA A 409 9.29 -14.09 -1.13
C ALA A 409 10.10 -13.14 -2.02
N ALA A 410 11.11 -12.48 -1.48
CA ALA A 410 11.99 -11.57 -2.23
C ALA A 410 12.76 -12.31 -3.31
N HIS A 411 13.27 -13.51 -3.05
CA HIS A 411 13.93 -14.33 -4.08
C HIS A 411 12.95 -14.67 -5.22
N ARG A 412 11.70 -15.02 -4.88
CA ARG A 412 10.68 -15.30 -5.90
C ARG A 412 10.38 -14.09 -6.78
N LEU A 413 10.24 -12.90 -6.18
CA LEU A 413 10.02 -11.63 -6.91
C LEU A 413 11.27 -11.24 -7.74
N SER A 414 12.48 -11.51 -7.23
CA SER A 414 13.75 -11.19 -7.90
C SER A 414 13.91 -11.88 -9.26
N MET A 415 13.23 -13.02 -9.47
CA MET A 415 13.17 -13.71 -10.76
C MET A 415 12.45 -12.91 -11.86
N LYS A 416 11.72 -11.84 -11.51
CA LYS A 416 10.96 -10.98 -12.42
C LYS A 416 11.47 -9.54 -12.48
N GLY A 417 12.17 -9.07 -11.45
CA GLY A 417 12.75 -7.74 -11.41
C GLY A 417 13.43 -7.45 -10.08
N LYS A 418 14.23 -6.38 -10.02
CA LYS A 418 14.95 -5.98 -8.80
C LYS A 418 14.01 -5.81 -7.60
N VAL A 419 14.46 -6.24 -6.42
CA VAL A 419 13.66 -6.16 -5.18
C VAL A 419 14.40 -5.34 -4.13
N ALA A 420 13.71 -4.40 -3.49
CA ALA A 420 14.19 -3.88 -2.21
C ALA A 420 13.52 -4.65 -1.07
N LEU A 421 14.30 -5.21 -0.15
CA LEU A 421 13.84 -5.82 1.08
C LEU A 421 14.19 -4.85 2.22
N LEU A 422 13.16 -4.19 2.75
CA LEU A 422 13.28 -3.26 3.87
C LEU A 422 12.79 -3.94 5.16
N ASP A 423 13.66 -4.08 6.13
CA ASP A 423 13.34 -4.56 7.46
C ASP A 423 13.15 -3.38 8.43
N ILE A 424 11.95 -3.32 9.03
CA ILE A 424 11.54 -2.33 10.03
C ILE A 424 11.19 -2.99 11.38
N ASP A 425 11.57 -4.24 11.58
CA ASP A 425 11.60 -4.88 12.90
C ASP A 425 12.66 -4.22 13.81
N TYR A 426 12.47 -4.29 15.13
CA TYR A 426 13.46 -3.75 16.06
C TYR A 426 14.81 -4.46 15.96
N HIS A 427 14.82 -5.75 15.64
CA HIS A 427 16.04 -6.54 15.53
C HIS A 427 16.57 -6.55 14.11
N HIS A 428 17.89 -6.69 13.98
CA HIS A 428 18.52 -6.81 12.67
C HIS A 428 18.06 -8.11 11.98
N GLY A 429 17.54 -7.98 10.74
CA GLY A 429 17.20 -9.11 9.88
C GLY A 429 18.41 -9.85 9.29
N ASN A 430 19.25 -10.42 10.16
CA ASN A 430 20.50 -11.10 9.78
C ASN A 430 20.30 -12.25 8.78
N GLY A 431 19.15 -12.92 8.81
CA GLY A 431 18.84 -13.99 7.86
C GLY A 431 18.69 -13.48 6.44
N SER A 432 17.96 -12.38 6.26
CA SER A 432 17.84 -11.71 4.95
C SER A 432 19.20 -11.20 4.48
N GLN A 433 19.99 -10.58 5.36
CA GLN A 433 21.35 -10.14 5.05
C GLN A 433 22.22 -11.30 4.54
N ASP A 434 22.31 -12.41 5.28
CA ASP A 434 23.12 -13.58 4.90
C ASP A 434 22.71 -14.15 3.53
N ILE A 435 21.41 -14.31 3.28
CA ILE A 435 20.89 -14.94 2.06
C ILE A 435 21.25 -14.15 0.80
N PHE A 436 21.27 -12.81 0.90
CA PHE A 436 21.49 -11.90 -0.25
C PHE A 436 22.86 -11.21 -0.24
N TYR A 437 23.74 -11.50 0.73
CA TYR A 437 24.96 -10.72 0.97
C TYR A 437 25.90 -10.56 -0.25
N THR A 438 25.86 -11.52 -1.19
CA THR A 438 26.68 -11.53 -2.40
C THR A 438 25.93 -11.18 -3.68
N ARG A 439 24.69 -10.69 -3.57
CA ARG A 439 23.75 -10.45 -4.68
C ARG A 439 23.42 -8.96 -4.84
N ASP A 440 23.20 -8.54 -6.08
CA ASP A 440 22.85 -7.16 -6.47
C ASP A 440 21.45 -7.01 -7.06
N ASP A 441 20.73 -8.12 -7.22
CA ASP A 441 19.34 -8.17 -7.69
C ASP A 441 18.34 -7.94 -6.54
N VAL A 442 18.79 -8.05 -5.28
CA VAL A 442 18.03 -7.75 -4.07
C VAL A 442 18.84 -6.80 -3.18
N LEU A 443 18.30 -5.61 -2.92
CA LEU A 443 18.84 -4.64 -1.96
C LEU A 443 18.26 -4.93 -0.58
N THR A 444 19.11 -5.28 0.39
CA THR A 444 18.71 -5.47 1.79
C THR A 444 18.99 -4.20 2.60
N ILE A 445 17.96 -3.70 3.29
CA ILE A 445 18.07 -2.55 4.19
C ILE A 445 17.41 -2.91 5.52
N SER A 446 18.09 -2.66 6.64
CA SER A 446 17.55 -2.91 7.98
C SER A 446 17.70 -1.68 8.87
N VAL A 447 16.63 -1.30 9.59
CA VAL A 447 16.62 -0.21 10.58
C VAL A 447 16.29 -0.79 11.96
N HIS A 448 17.32 -0.95 12.79
CA HIS A 448 17.25 -1.81 13.98
C HIS A 448 18.01 -1.23 15.18
N GLY A 449 17.76 -1.77 16.37
CA GLY A 449 18.54 -1.48 17.57
C GLY A 449 19.99 -1.93 17.42
N HIS A 450 20.93 -1.14 17.93
CA HIS A 450 22.35 -1.37 17.67
C HIS A 450 22.80 -2.74 18.24
N PRO A 451 23.51 -3.58 17.46
CA PRO A 451 23.87 -4.94 17.87
C PRO A 451 24.63 -5.05 19.21
N ASN A 452 25.46 -4.06 19.56
CA ASN A 452 26.09 -3.98 20.89
C ASN A 452 25.16 -4.18 22.11
N HIS A 453 23.86 -3.92 21.99
CA HIS A 453 22.89 -4.12 23.08
C HIS A 453 21.60 -4.81 22.62
N SER A 454 21.54 -5.29 21.38
CA SER A 454 20.35 -5.91 20.80
C SER A 454 20.69 -7.17 20.04
N TYR A 455 19.83 -8.19 20.14
CA TYR A 455 19.93 -9.39 19.32
C TYR A 455 19.93 -9.00 17.82
N PRO A 456 20.79 -9.59 16.96
CA PRO A 456 21.57 -10.82 17.16
C PRO A 456 23.00 -10.62 17.69
N TYR A 457 23.38 -9.42 18.14
CA TYR A 457 24.69 -9.06 18.73
C TYR A 457 25.93 -9.13 17.82
N PHE A 458 25.98 -10.08 16.88
CA PHE A 458 27.18 -10.39 16.09
C PHE A 458 27.09 -9.96 14.62
N SER A 459 25.99 -9.34 14.22
CA SER A 459 25.78 -8.79 12.88
C SER A 459 24.81 -7.61 12.93
N GLY A 460 24.73 -6.85 11.83
CA GLY A 460 23.89 -5.66 11.73
C GLY A 460 24.66 -4.36 11.97
N PHE A 461 25.99 -4.42 11.98
CA PHE A 461 26.82 -3.22 12.06
C PHE A 461 26.82 -2.46 10.73
N ALA A 462 27.05 -1.15 10.77
CA ALA A 462 26.93 -0.27 9.61
C ALA A 462 28.01 -0.49 8.53
N ASP A 463 29.12 -1.15 8.90
CA ASP A 463 30.23 -1.50 8.02
C ASP A 463 30.01 -2.80 7.22
N GLU A 464 28.98 -3.58 7.56
CA GLU A 464 28.55 -4.76 6.81
C GLU A 464 27.78 -4.35 5.55
N ARG A 465 28.47 -4.28 4.41
CA ARG A 465 27.94 -3.68 3.16
C ARG A 465 27.70 -4.67 2.03
N GLY A 466 27.80 -5.97 2.29
CA GLY A 466 27.77 -7.00 1.25
C GLY A 466 29.15 -7.29 0.68
N GLU A 467 29.23 -8.34 -0.14
CA GLU A 467 30.48 -8.87 -0.69
C GLU A 467 30.35 -9.18 -2.19
N GLY A 468 31.48 -9.14 -2.91
CA GLY A 468 31.50 -9.46 -4.34
C GLY A 468 30.52 -8.58 -5.14
N ALA A 469 29.62 -9.19 -5.89
CA ALA A 469 28.59 -8.47 -6.64
C ALA A 469 27.61 -7.71 -5.73
N GLY A 470 27.35 -8.23 -4.52
CA GLY A 470 26.46 -7.61 -3.54
C GLY A 470 27.07 -6.45 -2.74
N LEU A 471 28.33 -6.06 -3.03
CA LEU A 471 28.94 -4.93 -2.35
C LEU A 471 28.13 -3.64 -2.59
N ASN A 472 27.72 -2.99 -1.50
CA ASN A 472 26.80 -1.85 -1.43
C ASN A 472 25.31 -2.15 -1.64
N PHE A 473 24.93 -3.43 -1.70
CA PHE A 473 23.54 -3.88 -1.75
C PHE A 473 23.04 -4.43 -0.42
N ASN A 474 23.83 -4.30 0.65
CA ASN A 474 23.39 -4.43 2.04
C ASN A 474 23.63 -3.11 2.79
N ILE A 475 22.62 -2.62 3.49
CA ILE A 475 22.68 -1.35 4.22
C ILE A 475 22.04 -1.49 5.61
N ASN A 476 22.85 -1.36 6.64
CA ASN A 476 22.41 -1.40 8.03
C ASN A 476 22.34 0.00 8.64
N TYR A 477 21.24 0.29 9.33
CA TYR A 477 21.06 1.48 10.16
C TYR A 477 20.89 1.07 11.63
N PRO A 478 21.98 0.70 12.35
CA PRO A 478 21.92 0.41 13.77
C PRO A 478 21.71 1.71 14.57
N LEU A 479 20.69 1.74 15.44
CA LEU A 479 20.30 2.92 16.20
C LEU A 479 20.42 2.70 17.73
N PRO A 480 20.68 3.75 18.53
CA PRO A 480 20.70 3.61 19.99
C PRO A 480 19.31 3.31 20.56
N GLU A 481 19.25 2.91 21.83
CA GLU A 481 18.00 2.76 22.56
C GLU A 481 17.19 4.07 22.62
N GLY A 482 15.88 3.96 22.83
CA GLY A 482 15.03 5.14 23.09
C GLY A 482 14.75 6.02 21.87
N VAL A 483 14.97 5.54 20.65
CA VAL A 483 14.62 6.24 19.41
C VAL A 483 13.12 6.53 19.34
N ASP A 484 12.77 7.80 19.10
CA ASP A 484 11.38 8.25 18.96
C ASP A 484 10.89 8.32 17.51
N ASP A 485 9.63 8.72 17.33
CA ASP A 485 8.99 8.85 16.01
C ASP A 485 9.79 9.73 15.04
N ALA A 486 10.33 10.86 15.51
CA ALA A 486 11.00 11.83 14.65
C ALA A 486 12.38 11.32 14.21
N GLN A 487 13.13 10.73 15.15
CA GLN A 487 14.43 10.11 14.87
C GLN A 487 14.28 8.92 13.92
N TYR A 488 13.32 8.03 14.18
CA TYR A 488 13.06 6.86 13.34
C TYR A 488 12.71 7.27 11.91
N LEU A 489 11.77 8.21 11.74
CA LEU A 489 11.34 8.68 10.41
C LEU A 489 12.46 9.38 9.63
N LYS A 490 13.40 10.04 10.31
CA LYS A 490 14.58 10.63 9.66
C LYS A 490 15.48 9.55 9.05
N VAL A 491 15.70 8.46 9.77
CA VAL A 491 16.49 7.31 9.28
C VAL A 491 15.73 6.60 8.16
N LEU A 492 14.42 6.36 8.35
CA LEU A 492 13.56 5.76 7.33
C LEU A 492 13.58 6.56 6.02
N ALA A 493 13.54 7.90 6.07
CA ALA A 493 13.64 8.74 4.88
C ALA A 493 14.97 8.52 4.12
N THR A 494 16.06 8.27 4.85
CA THR A 494 17.37 7.93 4.26
C THR A 494 17.35 6.54 3.63
N ALA A 495 16.74 5.55 4.30
CA ALA A 495 16.52 4.22 3.74
C ALA A 495 15.67 4.27 2.45
N ILE A 496 14.56 5.01 2.46
CA ILE A 496 13.70 5.23 1.29
C ILE A 496 14.46 5.88 0.13
N ALA A 497 15.35 6.84 0.41
CA ALA A 497 16.19 7.43 -0.63
C ALA A 497 17.11 6.39 -1.29
N ARG A 498 17.64 5.42 -0.53
CA ARG A 498 18.43 4.29 -1.06
C ARG A 498 17.57 3.37 -1.92
N ILE A 499 16.36 3.04 -1.47
CA ILE A 499 15.38 2.25 -2.23
C ILE A 499 15.11 2.92 -3.58
N ARG A 500 14.78 4.21 -3.58
CA ARG A 500 14.53 4.97 -4.83
C ARG A 500 15.73 4.99 -5.76
N ALA A 501 16.94 5.18 -5.25
CA ALA A 501 18.17 5.16 -6.05
C ALA A 501 18.43 3.79 -6.70
N PHE A 502 18.06 2.71 -6.03
CA PHE A 502 18.19 1.34 -6.55
C PHE A 502 17.21 1.02 -7.68
N ARG A 503 16.08 1.76 -7.76
CA ARG A 503 15.00 1.57 -8.74
C ARG A 503 14.49 0.11 -8.81
N PRO A 504 14.05 -0.46 -7.67
CA PRO A 504 13.45 -1.79 -7.66
C PRO A 504 12.10 -1.80 -8.37
N MET A 505 11.68 -2.99 -8.80
CA MET A 505 10.34 -3.26 -9.34
C MET A 505 9.37 -3.68 -8.23
N TYR A 506 9.88 -4.24 -7.14
CA TYR A 506 9.09 -4.73 -6.02
C TYR A 506 9.69 -4.29 -4.68
N LEU A 507 8.82 -4.06 -3.70
CA LEU A 507 9.21 -3.83 -2.32
C LEU A 507 8.73 -5.00 -1.45
N VAL A 508 9.63 -5.54 -0.63
CA VAL A 508 9.27 -6.47 0.45
C VAL A 508 9.57 -5.75 1.77
N VAL A 509 8.57 -5.69 2.65
CA VAL A 509 8.71 -5.06 3.98
C VAL A 509 8.61 -6.12 5.05
N SER A 510 9.71 -6.40 5.75
CA SER A 510 9.69 -7.18 6.99
C SER A 510 9.20 -6.28 8.12
N LEU A 511 8.01 -6.55 8.64
CA LEU A 511 7.28 -5.69 9.59
C LEU A 511 7.30 -6.28 11.00
N GLY A 512 8.05 -5.65 11.90
CA GLY A 512 7.93 -5.84 13.35
C GLY A 512 7.19 -4.69 14.03
N PHE A 513 6.44 -5.00 15.08
CA PHE A 513 5.79 -3.99 15.95
C PHE A 513 6.53 -3.79 17.29
N ASP A 514 7.67 -4.44 17.46
CA ASP A 514 8.54 -4.34 18.64
C ASP A 514 9.39 -3.07 18.70
N ILE A 515 9.40 -2.25 17.63
CA ILE A 515 9.90 -0.87 17.69
C ILE A 515 9.02 0.06 18.56
N MET A 516 7.82 -0.37 18.92
CA MET A 516 6.86 0.45 19.64
C MET A 516 7.17 0.51 21.14
N ARG A 517 6.93 1.69 21.72
CA ARG A 517 7.10 1.93 23.16
C ARG A 517 6.44 0.84 24.00
N GLY A 518 7.23 0.25 24.89
CA GLY A 518 6.76 -0.74 25.88
C GLY A 518 6.51 -2.13 25.31
N ASP A 519 7.03 -2.44 24.12
CA ASP A 519 7.22 -3.83 23.71
C ASP A 519 8.29 -4.50 24.61
N PRO A 520 8.12 -5.75 25.03
CA PRO A 520 9.08 -6.41 25.92
C PRO A 520 10.42 -6.78 25.28
N THR A 521 10.54 -6.71 23.95
CA THR A 521 11.76 -7.13 23.23
C THR A 521 12.52 -5.98 22.56
N GLY A 522 11.92 -4.78 22.51
CA GLY A 522 12.51 -3.61 21.88
C GLY A 522 12.63 -2.42 22.83
N SER A 523 13.65 -1.59 22.60
CA SER A 523 13.95 -0.41 23.43
C SER A 523 13.56 0.92 22.77
N PHE A 524 13.09 0.88 21.51
CA PHE A 524 12.58 2.07 20.84
C PHE A 524 11.25 2.52 21.45
N ILE A 525 10.91 3.79 21.22
CA ILE A 525 9.74 4.42 21.83
C ILE A 525 8.77 4.97 20.78
N VAL A 526 8.74 4.32 19.60
CA VAL A 526 7.83 4.65 18.51
C VAL A 526 6.38 4.52 18.98
N THR A 527 5.54 5.49 18.60
CA THR A 527 4.13 5.54 18.97
C THR A 527 3.25 4.94 17.87
N ALA A 528 1.97 4.70 18.16
CA ALA A 528 1.01 4.28 17.14
C ALA A 528 0.86 5.31 16.00
N LYS A 529 1.03 6.61 16.31
CA LYS A 529 1.07 7.67 15.30
C LYS A 529 2.37 7.62 14.50
N GLY A 530 3.49 7.26 15.13
CA GLY A 530 4.74 6.93 14.47
C GLY A 530 4.56 5.81 13.45
N MET A 531 3.93 4.69 13.85
CA MET A 531 3.61 3.58 12.94
C MET A 531 2.75 4.03 11.75
N GLN A 532 1.74 4.87 11.97
CA GLN A 532 0.94 5.45 10.89
C GLN A 532 1.81 6.23 9.91
N ARG A 533 2.67 7.13 10.41
CA ARG A 533 3.57 7.93 9.56
C ARG A 533 4.57 7.06 8.81
N ILE A 534 5.07 5.98 9.43
CA ILE A 534 5.92 4.99 8.75
C ILE A 534 5.17 4.39 7.56
N GLY A 535 3.93 3.94 7.77
CA GLY A 535 3.07 3.43 6.69
C GLY A 535 2.87 4.47 5.57
N GLU A 536 2.58 5.73 5.93
CA GLU A 536 2.42 6.83 4.96
C GLU A 536 3.69 7.08 4.14
N GLU A 537 4.88 7.06 4.76
CA GLU A 537 6.14 7.24 4.02
C GLU A 537 6.46 6.06 3.10
N LEU A 538 6.21 4.83 3.53
CA LEU A 538 6.40 3.64 2.68
C LEU A 538 5.47 3.63 1.47
N ALA A 539 4.24 4.10 1.65
CA ALA A 539 3.29 4.15 0.57
C ALA A 539 3.69 5.13 -0.54
N LYS A 540 4.39 6.23 -0.19
CA LYS A 540 4.96 7.20 -1.15
C LYS A 540 6.13 6.63 -1.98
N ILE A 541 6.58 5.40 -1.70
CA ILE A 541 7.55 4.72 -2.55
C ILE A 541 6.88 4.29 -3.87
N ASP A 542 5.56 4.03 -3.83
CA ASP A 542 4.72 3.68 -4.99
C ASP A 542 5.25 2.49 -5.79
N LEU A 543 5.42 1.36 -5.10
CA LEU A 543 5.86 0.09 -5.69
C LEU A 543 4.90 -1.03 -5.31
N PRO A 544 4.71 -2.05 -6.17
CA PRO A 544 4.07 -3.28 -5.77
C PRO A 544 4.77 -3.87 -4.55
N THR A 545 4.04 -3.99 -3.45
CA THR A 545 4.62 -4.23 -2.14
C THR A 545 4.00 -5.44 -1.45
N LEU A 546 4.88 -6.29 -0.95
CA LEU A 546 4.55 -7.37 -0.03
C LEU A 546 5.01 -6.99 1.38
N VAL A 547 4.07 -6.89 2.31
CA VAL A 547 4.38 -6.80 3.74
C VAL A 547 4.42 -8.22 4.32
N VAL A 548 5.47 -8.56 5.05
CA VAL A 548 5.66 -9.86 5.70
C VAL A 548 5.77 -9.64 7.21
N GLN A 549 4.91 -10.28 7.98
CA GLN A 549 4.91 -10.13 9.44
C GLN A 549 6.14 -10.78 10.08
N GLU A 550 6.87 -10.02 10.91
CA GLU A 550 7.98 -10.48 11.75
C GLU A 550 7.60 -10.38 13.25
N GLY A 551 8.32 -9.58 14.04
CA GLY A 551 8.21 -9.46 15.50
C GLY A 551 7.08 -8.57 16.03
N GLY A 552 7.23 -8.11 17.27
CA GLY A 552 6.18 -7.44 18.06
C GLY A 552 5.39 -8.39 18.97
N TYR A 553 5.41 -8.12 20.27
CA TYR A 553 5.00 -9.07 21.30
C TYR A 553 4.11 -8.47 22.39
N SER A 554 3.99 -7.14 22.45
CA SER A 554 2.92 -6.48 23.21
C SER A 554 1.59 -6.57 22.45
N ILE A 555 0.64 -7.36 22.96
CA ILE A 555 -0.71 -7.51 22.37
C ILE A 555 -1.40 -6.15 22.15
N ARG A 556 -1.21 -5.20 23.06
CA ARG A 556 -1.75 -3.85 22.93
C ARG A 556 -1.08 -3.09 21.78
N ASN A 557 0.24 -3.24 21.61
CA ASN A 557 0.97 -2.61 20.52
C ASN A 557 0.62 -3.26 19.18
N LEU A 558 0.42 -4.57 19.11
CA LEU A 558 -0.03 -5.24 17.90
C LEU A 558 -1.35 -4.68 17.37
N VAL A 559 -2.35 -4.49 18.23
CA VAL A 559 -3.64 -3.88 17.83
C VAL A 559 -3.46 -2.44 17.33
N ARG A 560 -2.74 -1.60 18.09
CA ARG A 560 -2.60 -0.16 17.79
C ARG A 560 -1.65 0.10 16.63
N GLY A 561 -0.57 -0.67 16.57
CA GLY A 561 0.48 -0.61 15.58
C GLY A 561 -0.02 -1.08 14.23
N SER A 562 -0.70 -2.23 14.16
CA SER A 562 -1.26 -2.70 12.89
C SER A 562 -2.35 -1.76 12.37
N GLN A 563 -3.22 -1.25 13.26
CA GLN A 563 -4.18 -0.21 12.90
C GLN A 563 -3.47 1.02 12.32
N GLY A 564 -2.50 1.59 13.03
CA GLY A 564 -1.77 2.78 12.61
C GLY A 564 -1.04 2.56 11.29
N PHE A 565 -0.15 1.57 11.24
CA PHE A 565 0.68 1.25 10.08
C PHE A 565 -0.16 1.02 8.83
N PHE A 566 -1.14 0.11 8.87
CA PHE A 566 -1.94 -0.18 7.68
C PHE A 566 -2.94 0.92 7.35
N SER A 567 -3.39 1.75 8.32
CA SER A 567 -4.14 2.96 7.97
C SER A 567 -3.28 3.90 7.13
N GLY A 568 -2.05 4.19 7.57
CA GLY A 568 -1.13 5.05 6.83
C GLY A 568 -0.70 4.47 5.49
N LEU A 569 -0.37 3.17 5.47
CA LEU A 569 0.09 2.46 4.28
C LEU A 569 -1.01 2.34 3.23
N CYS A 570 -2.20 1.88 3.62
CA CYS A 570 -3.34 1.77 2.72
C CYS A 570 -3.82 3.15 2.27
N GLN A 571 -3.88 4.15 3.17
CA GLN A 571 -4.16 5.53 2.76
C GLN A 571 -3.19 5.94 1.66
N GLY A 572 -1.88 5.83 1.89
CA GLY A 572 -0.86 6.24 0.94
C GLY A 572 -0.79 5.46 -0.39
N TRP A 573 -1.38 4.27 -0.49
CA TRP A 573 -1.47 3.52 -1.76
C TRP A 573 -2.78 3.69 -2.50
N PHE A 574 -3.86 4.02 -1.81
CA PHE A 574 -4.95 4.72 -2.49
C PHE A 574 -4.58 6.20 -2.69
N ASP A 575 -3.30 6.58 -2.74
CA ASP A 575 -2.73 7.93 -2.90
C ASP A 575 -1.80 7.95 -4.10
#